data_AF-A0A822EBB0-F1
#
_entry.id   AF-A0A822EBB0-F1
#
_cell.length_a   1.000
_cell.length_b   1.000
_cell.length_c   1.000
_cell.angle_alpha   90.00
_cell.angle_beta   90.00
_cell.angle_gamma   90.00
#
_symmetry.space_group_name_H-M   'P 1'
#
loop_
_entity.id
_entity.type
_entity.pdbx_description
1 polymer ?
#
loop_
_entity_poly.entity_id
_entity_poly.type
_entity_poly.pdbx_seq_one_letter_code
_entity_poly.pdbx_strand_id
1 'polypeptide(L)'
;LAVKAFPVGISNGFMISTRKHPLLQRVIQNLELYNRNFILPHATIVISAGPMCISIQIQLNRSLWNSILVLDGKENMIGGKTNTPLFRHLGSGSWHKADDM
;
A
#
# COMPACT_ATOMS: atom_id res chain seq x y z
N LEU A 1 6.98 -3.59 20.94
CA LEU A 1 6.36 -2.27 20.69
C LEU A 1 6.32 -2.08 19.18
N ALA A 2 5.21 -2.42 18.53
CA ALA A 2 5.06 -2.17 17.11
C ALA A 2 4.31 -0.85 16.97
N VAL A 3 4.97 0.15 16.41
CA VAL A 3 4.38 1.45 16.10
C VAL A 3 3.39 1.24 14.97
N LYS A 4 2.19 1.81 15.11
CA LYS A 4 1.18 1.84 14.04
C LYS A 4 1.86 2.29 12.75
N ALA A 5 1.80 1.45 11.71
CA ALA A 5 2.43 1.78 10.45
C ALA A 5 1.68 2.97 9.83
N PHE A 6 2.29 4.15 9.85
CA PHE A 6 1.81 5.28 9.08
C PHE A 6 2.41 5.14 7.67
N PRO A 7 1.63 4.73 6.67
CA PRO A 7 2.16 4.59 5.32
C PRO A 7 2.65 5.95 4.85
N VAL A 8 3.91 6.02 4.42
CA VAL A 8 4.44 7.19 3.72
C VAL A 8 4.08 7.01 2.25
N GLY A 9 3.22 7.90 1.73
CA GLY A 9 2.68 7.84 0.37
C GLY A 9 1.33 7.13 0.28
N ILE A 10 1.06 6.47 -0.85
CA ILE A 10 -0.19 5.73 -1.08
C ILE A 10 -0.10 4.36 -0.40
N SER A 11 -1.03 4.09 0.52
CA SER A 11 -1.17 2.77 1.14
C SER A 11 -1.53 1.70 0.10
N ASN A 12 -0.85 0.56 0.15
CA ASN A 12 -1.11 -0.59 -0.70
C ASN A 12 -1.78 -1.76 0.03
N GLY A 13 -2.31 -1.51 1.24
CA GLY A 13 -2.97 -2.55 2.06
C GLY A 13 -4.26 -3.10 1.44
N PHE A 14 -4.88 -2.34 0.53
CA PHE A 14 -6.01 -2.79 -0.28
C PHE A 14 -5.96 -2.15 -1.65
N MET A 15 -6.04 -2.97 -2.70
CA MET A 15 -6.06 -2.51 -4.08
C MET A 15 -7.02 -3.38 -4.89
N ILE A 16 -7.88 -2.74 -5.68
CA ILE A 16 -8.71 -3.39 -6.70
C ILE A 16 -8.23 -2.87 -8.05
N SER A 17 -8.18 -3.76 -9.04
CA SER A 17 -7.78 -3.35 -10.38
C SER A 17 -8.35 -4.24 -11.47
N THR A 18 -8.44 -3.68 -12.68
CA THR A 18 -8.76 -4.43 -13.89
C THR A 18 -7.55 -5.25 -14.34
N ARG A 19 -7.79 -6.27 -15.18
CA ARG A 19 -6.71 -7.08 -15.76
C ARG A 19 -5.75 -6.18 -16.56
N LYS A 20 -4.43 -6.39 -16.37
CA LYS A 20 -3.34 -5.65 -17.06
C LYS A 20 -3.36 -4.13 -16.81
N HIS A 21 -3.82 -3.69 -15.64
CA HIS A 21 -3.74 -2.28 -15.28
C HIS A 21 -2.27 -1.78 -15.30
N PRO A 22 -1.99 -0.61 -15.92
CA PRO A 22 -0.62 -0.17 -16.19
C PRO A 22 0.23 0.00 -14.92
N LEU A 23 -0.35 0.48 -13.82
CA LEU A 23 0.36 0.58 -12.55
C LEU A 23 0.76 -0.79 -12.00
N LEU A 24 -0.17 -1.75 -11.88
CA LEU A 24 0.13 -3.07 -11.34
C LEU A 24 1.13 -3.83 -12.20
N GLN A 25 0.98 -3.76 -13.53
CA GLN A 25 1.92 -4.38 -14.44
C GLN A 25 3.33 -3.83 -14.24
N ARG A 26 3.48 -2.51 -14.12
CA ARG A 26 4.77 -1.87 -13.85
C ARG A 26 5.33 -2.30 -12.49
N VAL A 27 4.52 -2.36 -11.44
CA VAL A 27 4.96 -2.80 -10.11
C VAL A 27 5.48 -4.24 -10.15
N ILE A 28 4.73 -5.15 -10.77
CA ILE A 28 5.11 -6.57 -10.92
C ILE A 28 6.43 -6.71 -11.69
N GLN A 29 6.57 -6.00 -12.81
CA GLN A 29 7.80 -6.01 -13.61
C GLN A 29 9.03 -5.48 -12.86
N ASN A 30 8.85 -4.59 -11.89
CA ASN A 30 9.93 -4.01 -11.11
C ASN A 30 10.10 -4.69 -9.74
N LEU A 31 9.33 -5.73 -9.42
CA LEU A 31 9.32 -6.30 -8.07
C LEU A 31 10.68 -6.86 -7.66
N GLU A 32 11.39 -7.53 -8.57
CA GLU A 32 12.75 -8.04 -8.32
C GLU A 32 13.79 -6.92 -8.14
N LEU A 33 13.61 -5.79 -8.84
CA LEU A 33 14.47 -4.63 -8.68
C LEU A 33 14.32 -4.01 -7.28
N TYR A 34 13.09 -3.97 -6.78
CA TYR A 34 12.78 -3.38 -5.47
C TYR A 34 12.96 -4.37 -4.32
N ASN A 35 13.08 -5.68 -4.58
CA ASN A 35 13.44 -6.67 -3.58
C ASN A 35 14.89 -6.44 -3.08
N ARG A 36 15.03 -5.58 -2.07
CA ARG A 36 16.31 -5.13 -1.52
C ARG A 36 16.27 -5.18 -0.01
N ASN A 37 17.30 -5.76 0.58
CA ASN A 37 17.47 -5.78 2.02
C ASN A 37 18.29 -4.57 2.46
N PHE A 38 17.65 -3.63 3.15
CA PHE A 38 18.30 -2.46 3.73
C PHE A 38 18.73 -2.75 5.17
N ILE A 39 19.71 -1.98 5.65
CA ILE A 39 20.21 -2.07 7.03
C ILE A 39 19.08 -1.85 8.05
N LEU A 40 18.11 -1.00 7.71
CA LEU A 40 16.94 -0.71 8.53
C LEU A 40 15.78 -1.63 8.12
N PRO A 41 15.30 -2.56 8.98
CA PRO A 41 14.23 -3.50 8.62
C PRO A 41 12.94 -2.82 8.16
N HIS A 42 12.60 -1.68 8.76
CA HIS A 42 11.43 -0.88 8.36
C HIS A 42 11.57 -0.36 6.92
N ALA A 43 12.78 0.05 6.51
CA ALA A 43 13.02 0.50 5.14
C ALA A 43 12.86 -0.66 4.14
N THR A 44 13.35 -1.86 4.47
CA THR A 44 13.13 -3.07 3.69
C THR A 44 11.66 -3.33 3.43
N ILE A 45 10.82 -3.25 4.46
CA ILE A 45 9.38 -3.49 4.33
C ILE A 45 8.71 -2.41 3.47
N VAL A 46 8.95 -1.14 3.78
CA VAL A 46 8.23 -0.02 3.15
C VAL A 46 8.66 0.22 1.70
N ILE A 47 9.95 0.09 1.39
CA ILE A 47 10.50 0.36 0.05
C ILE A 47 10.32 -0.83 -0.89
N SER A 48 10.51 -2.07 -0.43
CA SER A 48 10.55 -3.22 -1.33
C SER A 48 9.18 -3.50 -1.97
N ALA A 49 8.22 -3.93 -1.17
CA ALA A 49 6.86 -4.22 -1.64
C ALA A 49 5.78 -3.48 -0.82
N GLY A 50 6.19 -2.51 0.00
CA GLY A 50 5.30 -1.70 0.80
C GLY A 50 4.73 -0.47 0.09
N PRO A 51 4.13 0.46 0.85
CA PRO A 51 3.49 1.68 0.32
C PRO A 51 4.41 2.56 -0.54
N MET A 52 5.70 2.59 -0.22
CA MET A 52 6.65 3.42 -0.94
C MET A 52 7.01 2.83 -2.30
N CYS A 53 6.98 1.50 -2.48
CA CYS A 53 7.15 0.88 -3.80
C CYS A 53 6.11 1.42 -4.78
N ILE A 54 4.82 1.40 -4.41
CA ILE A 54 3.74 1.93 -5.26
C ILE A 54 3.95 3.42 -5.54
N SER A 55 4.24 4.19 -4.49
CA SER A 55 4.42 5.64 -4.59
C SER A 55 5.59 6.02 -5.51
N ILE A 56 6.71 5.31 -5.43
CA ILE A 56 7.87 5.54 -6.32
C ILE A 56 7.51 5.21 -7.77
N GLN A 57 6.82 4.08 -8.04
CA GLN A 57 6.45 3.73 -9.41
C GLN A 57 5.57 4.80 -10.07
N ILE A 58 4.63 5.36 -9.30
CA ILE A 58 3.77 6.45 -9.76
C ILE A 58 4.59 7.74 -9.96
N GLN A 59 5.53 8.06 -9.07
CA GLN A 59 6.35 9.27 -9.21
C GLN A 59 7.32 9.20 -10.37
N LEU A 60 7.91 8.02 -10.64
CA LEU A 60 8.79 7.79 -11.79
C LEU A 60 8.02 7.81 -13.13
N ASN A 61 6.71 7.53 -13.10
CA ASN A 61 5.84 7.66 -14.27
C ASN A 61 4.55 8.37 -13.89
N ARG A 62 4.62 9.71 -13.83
CA ARG A 62 3.54 10.56 -13.34
C ARG A 62 2.23 10.42 -14.15
N SER A 63 2.30 9.95 -15.40
CA SER A 63 1.10 9.67 -16.20
C SER A 63 0.17 8.62 -15.57
N LEU A 64 0.70 7.74 -14.73
CA LEU A 64 -0.06 6.71 -14.03
C LEU A 64 -1.09 7.29 -13.05
N TRP A 65 -0.89 8.52 -12.56
CA TRP A 65 -1.87 9.20 -11.70
C TRP A 65 -3.25 9.30 -12.33
N ASN A 66 -3.31 9.48 -13.65
CA ASN A 66 -4.58 9.61 -14.38
C ASN A 66 -5.32 8.26 -14.52
N SER A 67 -4.66 7.15 -14.17
CA SER A 67 -5.24 5.80 -14.27
C SER A 67 -5.71 5.24 -12.92
N ILE A 68 -5.52 5.96 -11.81
CA ILE A 68 -5.82 5.45 -10.47
C ILE A 68 -6.81 6.32 -9.72
N LEU A 69 -7.56 5.67 -8.84
CA LEU A 69 -8.34 6.32 -7.80
C LEU A 69 -7.72 5.97 -6.44
N VAL A 70 -7.29 7.00 -5.70
CA VAL A 70 -6.82 6.84 -4.33
C VAL A 70 -8.01 7.07 -3.41
N LEU A 71 -8.30 6.09 -2.55
CA LEU A 71 -9.35 6.20 -1.54
C LEU A 71 -8.81 7.01 -0.35
N ASP A 72 -8.97 8.33 -0.41
CA ASP A 72 -8.61 9.26 0.67
C ASP A 72 -9.80 9.50 1.62
N GLY A 73 -9.58 10.14 2.76
CA GLY A 73 -10.59 10.43 3.78
C GLY A 73 -10.66 9.37 4.87
N LYS A 74 -11.08 9.78 6.08
CA LYS A 74 -11.10 8.92 7.28
C LYS A 74 -12.06 7.74 7.13
N GLU A 75 -13.14 7.92 6.38
CA GLU A 75 -14.16 6.92 6.06
C GLU A 75 -13.65 5.80 5.14
N ASN A 76 -12.57 6.05 4.41
CA ASN A 76 -11.93 5.09 3.53
C ASN A 76 -10.68 4.45 4.15
N MET A 77 -10.26 4.89 5.34
CA MET A 77 -9.14 4.31 6.05
C MET A 77 -9.48 2.88 6.51
N ILE A 78 -8.64 1.94 6.10
CA ILE A 78 -8.75 0.54 6.49
C ILE A 78 -7.87 0.31 7.71
N GLY A 79 -8.49 0.01 8.84
CA GLY A 79 -7.83 -0.38 10.08
C GLY A 79 -8.80 -1.22 10.92
N GLY A 80 -8.35 -2.38 11.39
CA GLY A 80 -9.20 -3.32 12.13
C GLY A 80 -10.51 -3.64 11.39
N LYS A 81 -11.58 -3.89 12.15
CA LYS A 81 -12.94 -4.12 11.62
C LYS A 81 -13.62 -2.78 11.34
N THR A 82 -13.85 -2.46 10.07
CA THR A 82 -14.42 -1.17 9.65
C THR A 82 -15.42 -1.32 8.50
N ASN A 83 -16.40 -0.42 8.42
CA ASN A 83 -17.30 -0.31 7.27
C ASN A 83 -16.92 0.95 6.49
N THR A 84 -16.45 0.78 5.26
CA THR A 84 -16.26 1.90 4.33
C THR A 84 -17.53 2.08 3.48
N PRO A 85 -17.71 3.23 2.80
CA PRO A 85 -18.81 3.41 1.86
C PRO A 85 -18.81 2.38 0.71
N LEU A 86 -17.66 1.79 0.39
CA LEU A 86 -17.50 0.85 -0.72
C LEU A 86 -17.68 -0.61 -0.30
N PHE A 87 -17.20 -0.99 0.89
CA PHE A 87 -17.26 -2.37 1.37
C PHE A 87 -17.08 -2.47 2.88
N ARG A 88 -17.49 -3.62 3.42
CA ARG A 88 -17.27 -4.00 4.81
C ARG A 88 -15.95 -4.74 4.96
N HIS A 89 -15.01 -4.19 5.73
CA HIS A 89 -13.75 -4.83 6.12
C HIS A 89 -13.93 -5.54 7.46
N LEU A 90 -13.86 -6.88 7.46
CA LEU A 90 -14.12 -7.69 8.67
C LEU A 90 -12.96 -7.67 9.68
N GLY A 91 -11.87 -6.96 9.37
CA GLY A 91 -10.61 -7.06 10.07
C GLY A 91 -9.61 -7.89 9.27
N SER A 92 -8.35 -7.49 9.31
CA SER A 92 -7.21 -8.28 8.86
C SER A 92 -6.27 -8.41 10.05
N GLY A 93 -5.67 -9.57 10.29
CA GLY A 93 -4.65 -9.69 11.33
C GLY A 93 -3.46 -8.80 10.99
N SER A 94 -3.18 -7.79 11.80
CA SER A 94 -1.93 -7.05 11.67
C SER A 94 -0.81 -7.77 12.42
N TRP A 95 0.37 -7.80 11.82
CA TRP A 95 1.60 -8.20 12.52
C TRP A 95 2.00 -7.20 13.60
N HIS A 96 1.41 -6.01 13.58
CA HIS A 96 1.61 -4.97 14.57
C HIS A 96 0.52 -5.05 15.62
N LYS A 97 0.92 -5.43 16.85
CA LYS A 97 0.07 -5.54 18.06
C LYS A 97 -0.86 -4.35 18.36
N ALA A 98 -0.64 -3.19 17.73
CA ALA A 98 -1.37 -1.94 17.99
C ALA A 98 -2.33 -1.52 16.86
N ASP A 99 -2.38 -2.26 15.75
CA ASP A 99 -3.25 -1.91 14.62
C ASP A 99 -4.68 -2.47 14.78
N ASP A 100 -4.87 -3.43 15.70
CA ASP A 100 -6.13 -4.14 15.95
C ASP A 100 -6.97 -3.53 17.10
N MET A 101 -6.51 -2.42 17.70
CA MET A 101 -7.22 -1.69 18.77
C MET A 101 -7.96 -0.46 18.24
#